data_AF-A0AAW8F682-F1
#
_entry.id   AF-A0AAW8F682-F1
#
_cell.length_a   1.000
_cell.length_b   1.000
_cell.length_c   1.000
_cell.angle_alpha   90.00
_cell.angle_beta   90.00
_cell.angle_gamma   90.00
#
_symmetry.space_group_name_H-M   'P 1'
#
loop_
_entity.id
_entity.type
_entity.pdbx_description
1 polymer ?
#
loop_
_entity_poly.entity_id
_entity_poly.type
_entity_poly.pdbx_seq_one_letter_code
_entity_poly.pdbx_strand_id
1 'polypeptide(L)'
;MDPLRLEQYLEAVLRQVEIDEAVVAGALRNATAAAHWLVGQGYGTADRPVAVIASGERWPDGSLRPAMEDLLGAGAIVAALHERLSDTLSPEAAVAAASFQATSDVSAAVAASSSGRELIGGGFAEDVVVAAELDACTAVPVLIEGAFTVTQWASSALPLQGEDGFRD
;
A
#
# COMPACT_ATOMS: atom_id res chain seq x y z
N MET A 1 -32.17 21.20 -22.87
CA MET A 1 -31.47 20.14 -22.11
C MET A 1 -32.44 19.68 -21.04
N ASP A 2 -32.71 18.39 -20.92
CA ASP A 2 -33.73 17.84 -20.01
C ASP A 2 -33.23 17.96 -18.55
N PRO A 3 -33.94 18.68 -17.65
CA PRO A 3 -33.56 18.83 -16.25
C PRO A 3 -33.35 17.49 -15.53
N LEU A 4 -34.13 16.46 -15.87
CA LEU A 4 -34.00 15.11 -15.29
C LEU A 4 -32.68 14.44 -15.68
N ARG A 5 -32.13 14.80 -16.83
CA ARG A 5 -30.86 14.27 -17.34
C ARG A 5 -29.65 14.95 -16.69
N LEU A 6 -29.82 16.16 -16.14
CA LEU A 6 -28.77 16.87 -15.41
C LEU A 6 -28.69 16.41 -13.95
N GLU A 7 -29.83 16.13 -13.31
CA GLU A 7 -29.89 15.54 -11.97
C GLU A 7 -29.34 14.10 -11.97
N GLN A 8 -29.70 13.28 -12.96
CA GLN A 8 -29.10 11.95 -13.13
C GLN A 8 -27.60 12.00 -13.42
N TYR A 9 -27.13 13.04 -14.10
CA TYR A 9 -25.70 13.24 -14.37
C TYR A 9 -24.96 13.73 -13.11
N LEU A 10 -25.57 14.61 -12.32
CA LEU A 10 -25.04 15.03 -11.02
C LEU A 10 -25.03 13.85 -10.04
N GLU A 11 -26.07 13.03 -9.98
CA GLU A 11 -26.08 11.80 -9.15
C GLU A 11 -25.06 10.76 -9.65
N ALA A 12 -24.84 10.63 -10.96
CA ALA A 12 -23.80 9.75 -11.49
C ALA A 12 -22.38 10.25 -11.20
N VAL A 13 -22.20 11.57 -11.12
CA VAL A 13 -20.92 12.22 -10.73
C VAL A 13 -20.75 12.26 -9.21
N LEU A 14 -21.85 12.29 -8.43
CA LEU A 14 -21.89 12.27 -6.97
C LEU A 14 -22.01 10.87 -6.38
N ARG A 15 -22.22 9.83 -7.20
CA ARG A 15 -21.91 8.46 -6.82
C ARG A 15 -20.41 8.44 -6.52
N GLN A 16 -20.10 8.66 -5.25
CA GLN A 16 -19.05 7.94 -4.55
C GLN A 16 -18.97 6.59 -5.23
N VAL A 17 -17.81 6.27 -5.80
CA VAL A 17 -17.58 4.92 -6.28
C VAL A 17 -17.89 4.04 -5.09
N GLU A 18 -19.02 3.34 -5.13
CA GLU A 18 -19.24 2.18 -4.27
C GLU A 18 -18.18 1.21 -4.76
N ILE A 19 -16.98 1.34 -4.18
CA ILE A 19 -15.94 0.34 -4.34
C ILE A 19 -16.49 -0.83 -3.53
N ASP A 20 -17.15 -1.76 -4.20
CA ASP A 20 -17.58 -3.04 -3.60
C ASP A 20 -16.36 -3.88 -3.15
N GLU A 21 -15.16 -3.47 -3.57
CA GLU A 21 -13.89 -4.06 -3.17
C GLU A 21 -13.29 -3.38 -1.93
N ALA A 22 -12.53 -4.15 -1.15
CA ALA A 22 -11.83 -3.62 0.01
C ALA A 22 -10.76 -2.58 -0.41
N VAL A 23 -10.82 -1.40 0.20
CA VAL A 23 -9.76 -0.39 0.10
C VAL A 23 -8.94 -0.40 1.38
N VAL A 24 -7.63 -0.56 1.24
CA VAL A 24 -6.68 -0.62 2.36
C VAL A 24 -5.68 0.53 2.26
N ALA A 25 -5.35 1.15 3.39
CA ALA A 25 -4.24 2.08 3.46
C ALA A 25 -2.91 1.32 3.67
N GLY A 26 -2.02 1.44 2.70
CA GLY A 26 -0.69 0.85 2.73
C GLY A 26 0.40 1.90 2.85
N ALA A 27 1.47 1.55 3.57
CA ALA A 27 2.69 2.34 3.73
C ALA A 27 3.89 1.38 3.87
N LEU A 28 5.11 1.93 3.80
CA LEU A 28 6.32 1.16 4.15
C LEU A 28 6.18 0.47 5.51
N ARG A 29 5.54 1.14 6.46
CA ARG A 29 5.36 0.66 7.83
C ARG A 29 4.53 -0.61 7.97
N ASN A 30 3.67 -0.93 7.02
CA ASN A 30 2.76 -2.08 7.12
C ASN A 30 2.69 -2.90 5.83
N ALA A 31 3.73 -2.83 4.97
CA ALA A 31 3.71 -3.43 3.64
C ALA A 31 3.38 -4.93 3.67
N THR A 32 4.09 -5.68 4.53
CA THR A 32 3.87 -7.12 4.72
C THR A 32 2.51 -7.41 5.32
N ALA A 33 2.08 -6.64 6.32
CA ALA A 33 0.78 -6.82 6.96
C ALA A 33 -0.38 -6.58 5.99
N ALA A 34 -0.29 -5.54 5.17
CA ALA A 34 -1.26 -5.23 4.12
C ALA A 34 -1.33 -6.35 3.08
N ALA A 35 -0.17 -6.82 2.58
CA ALA A 35 -0.12 -7.94 1.64
C ALA A 35 -0.74 -9.22 2.22
N HIS A 36 -0.39 -9.56 3.46
CA HIS A 36 -0.95 -10.72 4.15
C HIS A 36 -2.46 -10.63 4.34
N TRP A 37 -2.96 -9.46 4.71
CA TRP A 37 -4.38 -9.23 4.86
C TRP A 37 -5.11 -9.40 3.53
N LEU A 38 -4.61 -8.81 2.45
CA LEU A 38 -5.18 -8.93 1.10
C LEU A 38 -5.28 -10.40 0.68
N VAL A 39 -4.18 -11.15 0.79
CA VAL A 39 -4.16 -12.59 0.47
C VAL A 39 -5.11 -13.37 1.38
N GLY A 40 -5.14 -13.07 2.67
CA GLY A 40 -6.06 -13.70 3.64
C GLY A 40 -7.54 -13.42 3.35
N GLN A 41 -7.85 -12.28 2.75
CA GLN A 41 -9.19 -11.95 2.25
C GLN A 41 -9.49 -12.54 0.86
N GLY A 42 -8.55 -13.27 0.25
CA GLY A 42 -8.71 -13.92 -1.04
C GLY A 42 -8.48 -13.02 -2.26
N TYR A 43 -7.76 -11.90 -2.08
CA TYR A 43 -7.25 -11.07 -3.18
C TYR A 43 -5.93 -11.61 -3.73
N GLY A 44 -5.54 -11.12 -4.91
CA GLY A 44 -4.30 -11.50 -5.61
C GLY A 44 -4.49 -12.70 -6.53
N THR A 45 -5.70 -12.87 -7.06
CA THR A 45 -6.03 -13.89 -8.08
C THR A 45 -6.51 -13.21 -9.36
N ALA A 46 -6.61 -13.97 -10.46
CA ALA A 46 -7.15 -13.46 -11.72
C ALA A 46 -8.59 -12.89 -11.58
N ASP A 47 -9.41 -13.49 -10.71
CA ASP A 47 -10.79 -13.06 -10.47
C ASP A 47 -10.89 -11.92 -9.44
N ARG A 48 -9.86 -11.74 -8.59
CA ARG A 48 -9.80 -10.71 -7.54
C ARG A 48 -8.41 -10.07 -7.51
N PRO A 49 -8.05 -9.31 -8.55
CA PRO A 49 -6.72 -8.70 -8.64
C PRO A 49 -6.55 -7.59 -7.59
N VAL A 50 -5.29 -7.27 -7.27
CA VAL A 50 -4.95 -6.13 -6.42
C VAL A 50 -4.42 -5.00 -7.29
N ALA A 51 -5.02 -3.81 -7.14
CA ALA A 51 -4.46 -2.57 -7.64
C ALA A 51 -3.77 -1.82 -6.49
N VAL A 52 -2.50 -1.46 -6.66
CA VAL A 52 -1.75 -0.64 -5.71
C VAL A 52 -1.58 0.75 -6.28
N ILE A 53 -2.08 1.78 -5.58
CA ILE A 53 -2.08 3.17 -6.03
C ILE A 53 -1.03 3.93 -5.23
N ALA A 54 0.07 4.32 -5.87
CA ALA A 54 1.00 5.30 -5.31
C ALA A 54 0.30 6.67 -5.32
N SER A 55 0.03 7.23 -4.14
CA SER A 55 -0.81 8.43 -3.97
C SER A 55 -0.26 9.63 -4.75
N GLY A 56 1.07 9.81 -4.71
CA GLY A 56 1.71 11.00 -5.19
C GLY A 56 1.40 12.22 -4.33
N GLU A 57 1.98 13.33 -4.75
CA GLU A 57 1.84 14.65 -4.15
C GLU A 57 1.16 15.61 -5.13
N ARG A 58 0.91 16.85 -4.71
CA ARG A 58 0.39 17.90 -5.60
C ARG A 58 1.36 19.06 -5.74
N TRP A 59 1.51 19.55 -6.96
CA TRP A 59 2.10 20.87 -7.19
C TRP A 59 1.14 21.98 -6.75
N PRO A 60 1.61 23.23 -6.57
CA PRO A 60 0.75 24.36 -6.21
C PRO A 60 -0.40 24.63 -7.19
N ASP A 61 -0.26 24.21 -8.45
CA ASP A 61 -1.31 24.30 -9.47
C ASP A 61 -2.33 23.15 -9.40
N GLY A 62 -2.18 22.24 -8.43
CA GLY A 62 -3.05 21.09 -8.18
C GLY A 62 -2.74 19.84 -9.02
N SER A 63 -1.78 19.92 -9.94
CA SER A 63 -1.36 18.79 -10.77
C SER A 63 -0.61 17.73 -9.96
N LEU A 64 -0.65 16.48 -10.42
CA LEU A 64 0.05 15.36 -9.78
C LEU A 64 1.57 15.56 -9.86
N ARG A 65 2.23 15.50 -8.69
CA ARG A 65 3.67 15.33 -8.55
C ARG A 65 3.93 13.87 -8.18
N PRO A 66 4.53 13.06 -9.07
CA PRO A 66 4.98 11.72 -8.68
C PRO A 66 5.89 11.78 -7.46
N ALA A 67 5.55 11.02 -6.43
CA ALA A 67 6.32 10.92 -5.20
C ALA A 67 7.14 9.63 -5.22
N MET A 68 8.46 9.74 -5.07
CA MET A 68 9.36 8.59 -5.07
C MET A 68 9.06 7.67 -3.87
N GLU A 69 8.82 8.25 -2.70
CA GLU A 69 8.48 7.54 -1.47
C GLU A 69 7.18 6.73 -1.59
N ASP A 70 6.17 7.25 -2.28
CA ASP A 70 4.93 6.51 -2.52
C ASP A 70 5.14 5.36 -3.52
N LEU A 71 6.01 5.54 -4.52
CA LEU A 71 6.42 4.45 -5.41
C LEU A 71 7.18 3.36 -4.64
N LEU A 72 8.05 3.73 -3.69
CA LEU A 72 8.73 2.77 -2.82
C LEU A 72 7.74 2.05 -1.89
N GLY A 73 6.77 2.76 -1.31
CA GLY A 73 5.71 2.17 -0.49
C GLY A 73 4.84 1.18 -1.28
N ALA A 74 4.43 1.57 -2.49
CA ALA A 74 3.71 0.67 -3.41
C ALA A 74 4.58 -0.54 -3.80
N GLY A 75 5.85 -0.31 -4.12
CA GLY A 75 6.82 -1.35 -4.44
C GLY A 75 7.03 -2.36 -3.31
N ALA A 76 7.06 -1.90 -2.05
CA ALA A 76 7.15 -2.77 -0.88
C ALA A 76 5.94 -3.70 -0.75
N ILE A 77 4.73 -3.17 -0.93
CA ILE A 77 3.49 -3.96 -0.89
C ILE A 77 3.46 -4.98 -2.05
N VAL A 78 3.81 -4.55 -3.26
CA VAL A 78 3.86 -5.45 -4.43
C VAL A 78 4.90 -6.55 -4.24
N ALA A 79 6.08 -6.23 -3.71
CA ALA A 79 7.11 -7.22 -3.42
C ALA A 79 6.62 -8.26 -2.41
N ALA A 80 5.95 -7.82 -1.32
CA ALA A 80 5.37 -8.71 -0.32
C ALA A 80 4.23 -9.59 -0.88
N LEU A 81 3.38 -9.03 -1.77
CA LEU A 81 2.35 -9.81 -2.46
C LEU A 81 2.97 -10.86 -3.40
N HIS A 82 4.00 -10.49 -4.16
CA HIS A 82 4.68 -11.39 -5.08
C HIS A 82 5.35 -12.55 -4.35
N GLU A 83 6.03 -12.29 -3.22
CA GLU A 83 6.62 -13.33 -2.37
C GLU A 83 5.56 -14.32 -1.87
N ARG A 84 4.37 -13.83 -1.53
CA ARG A 84 3.28 -14.65 -0.97
C ARG A 84 2.53 -15.49 -2.00
N LEU A 85 2.34 -14.96 -3.21
CA LEU A 85 1.48 -15.54 -4.24
C LEU A 85 2.25 -16.25 -5.35
N SER A 86 3.52 -15.89 -5.58
CA SER A 86 4.33 -16.35 -6.72
C SER A 86 3.65 -16.15 -8.08
N ASP A 87 2.79 -15.13 -8.21
CA ASP A 87 2.03 -14.82 -9.42
C ASP A 87 2.77 -13.83 -10.35
N THR A 88 2.27 -13.70 -11.57
CA THR A 88 2.79 -12.78 -12.59
C THR A 88 2.40 -11.35 -12.27
N LEU A 89 3.40 -10.49 -12.05
CA LEU A 89 3.20 -9.05 -11.91
C LEU A 89 2.92 -8.40 -13.27
N SER A 90 2.08 -7.36 -13.28
CA SER A 90 2.04 -6.45 -14.43
C SER A 90 3.40 -5.76 -14.60
N PRO A 91 3.74 -5.25 -15.80
CA PRO A 91 4.99 -4.51 -16.01
C PRO A 91 5.16 -3.33 -15.03
N GLU A 92 4.10 -2.59 -14.74
CA GLU A 92 4.11 -1.46 -13.80
C GLU A 92 4.37 -1.92 -12.37
N ALA A 93 3.70 -3.01 -11.95
CA ALA A 93 3.92 -3.61 -10.64
C ALA A 93 5.36 -4.14 -10.49
N ALA A 94 5.90 -4.77 -11.55
CA ALA A 94 7.29 -5.25 -11.57
C ALA A 94 8.30 -4.09 -11.44
N VAL A 95 8.07 -2.97 -12.11
CA VAL A 95 8.92 -1.77 -11.99
C VAL A 95 8.87 -1.19 -10.58
N ALA A 96 7.69 -1.12 -9.96
CA ALA A 96 7.55 -0.64 -8.59
C ALA A 96 8.28 -1.55 -7.59
N ALA A 97 8.06 -2.86 -7.67
CA ALA A 97 8.73 -3.84 -6.82
C ALA A 97 10.26 -3.80 -7.00
N ALA A 98 10.74 -3.75 -8.23
CA ALA A 98 12.18 -3.65 -8.52
C ALA A 98 12.79 -2.36 -7.98
N SER A 99 12.06 -1.24 -8.04
CA SER A 99 12.53 0.05 -7.50
C SER A 99 12.71 -0.02 -5.97
N PHE A 100 11.78 -0.66 -5.26
CA PHE A 100 11.92 -0.93 -3.83
C PHE A 100 13.09 -1.89 -3.55
N GLN A 101 13.15 -3.03 -4.24
CA GLN A 101 14.19 -4.04 -4.03
C GLN A 101 15.60 -3.54 -4.34
N ALA A 102 15.76 -2.63 -5.30
CA ALA A 102 17.05 -2.03 -5.65
C ALA A 102 17.48 -0.92 -4.67
N THR A 103 16.58 -0.45 -3.79
CA THR A 103 16.87 0.61 -2.82
C THR A 103 17.44 -0.02 -1.55
N SER A 104 18.76 0.04 -1.39
CA SER A 104 19.46 -0.59 -0.26
C SER A 104 19.17 0.05 1.10
N ASP A 105 18.88 1.34 1.12
CA ASP A 105 18.53 2.10 2.32
C ASP A 105 17.31 2.98 2.02
N VAL A 106 16.12 2.40 2.27
CA VAL A 106 14.84 3.06 2.02
C VAL A 106 14.68 4.30 2.90
N SER A 107 15.13 4.24 4.15
CA SER A 107 15.03 5.38 5.07
C SER A 107 15.87 6.56 4.59
N ALA A 108 17.11 6.32 4.16
CA ALA A 108 17.94 7.37 3.57
C ALA A 108 17.37 7.89 2.25
N ALA A 109 16.83 7.02 1.40
CA ALA A 109 16.22 7.42 0.13
C ALA A 109 15.00 8.32 0.33
N VAL A 110 14.10 7.97 1.26
CA VAL A 110 12.92 8.77 1.62
C VAL A 110 13.35 10.11 2.23
N ALA A 111 14.30 10.12 3.16
CA ALA A 111 14.82 11.38 3.71
C ALA A 111 15.45 12.29 2.64
N ALA A 112 16.09 11.69 1.63
CA ALA A 112 16.67 12.40 0.51
C ALA A 112 15.67 12.76 -0.60
N SER A 113 14.40 12.35 -0.52
CA SER A 113 13.38 12.66 -1.54
C SER A 113 12.99 14.14 -1.52
N SER A 114 12.24 14.60 -2.54
CA SER A 114 11.77 16.00 -2.55
C SER A 114 10.89 16.30 -1.34
N SER A 115 9.90 15.45 -1.06
CA SER A 115 8.98 15.61 0.07
C SER A 115 9.68 15.38 1.40
N GLY A 116 10.61 14.41 1.48
CA GLY A 116 11.41 14.17 2.68
C GLY A 116 12.26 15.39 3.07
N ARG A 117 12.99 15.99 2.12
CA ARG A 117 13.78 17.20 2.38
C ARG A 117 12.91 18.40 2.72
N GLU A 118 11.74 18.53 2.09
CA GLU A 118 10.75 19.57 2.38
C GLU A 118 10.25 19.48 3.83
N LEU A 119 9.82 18.29 4.26
CA LEU A 119 9.37 18.03 5.64
C LEU A 119 10.49 18.22 6.67
N ILE A 120 11.70 17.73 6.39
CA ILE A 120 12.87 17.93 7.26
C ILE A 120 13.19 19.43 7.40
N GLY A 121 13.19 20.18 6.29
CA GLY A 121 13.36 21.63 6.30
C GLY A 121 12.26 22.36 7.07
N GLY A 122 11.06 21.79 7.12
CA GLY A 122 9.92 22.25 7.91
C GLY A 122 9.95 21.86 9.40
N GLY A 123 10.96 21.10 9.85
CA GLY A 123 11.11 20.66 11.25
C GLY A 123 10.48 19.30 11.58
N PHE A 124 10.03 18.55 10.58
CA PHE A 124 9.36 17.25 10.73
C PHE A 124 10.29 16.06 10.45
N ALA A 125 11.57 16.16 10.83
CA ALA A 125 12.55 15.12 10.56
C ALA A 125 12.20 13.77 11.23
N GLU A 126 11.64 13.81 12.44
CA GLU A 126 11.20 12.62 13.15
C GLU A 126 10.04 11.92 12.43
N ASP A 127 9.09 12.68 11.86
CA ASP A 127 7.98 12.12 11.09
C ASP A 127 8.47 11.39 9.83
N VAL A 128 9.50 11.92 9.16
CA VAL A 128 10.12 11.27 8.00
C VAL A 128 10.80 9.96 8.39
N VAL A 129 11.48 9.93 9.53
CA VAL A 129 12.09 8.70 10.06
C VAL A 129 11.01 7.66 10.34
N VAL A 130 9.95 8.03 11.05
CA VAL A 130 8.83 7.13 11.38
C VAL A 130 8.12 6.62 10.13
N ALA A 131 7.87 7.49 9.15
CA ALA A 131 7.20 7.13 7.90
C ALA A 131 8.00 6.11 7.07
N ALA A 132 9.33 6.17 7.14
CA ALA A 132 10.22 5.30 6.38
C ALA A 132 10.60 3.98 7.08
N GLU A 133 10.08 3.72 8.28
CA GLU A 133 10.23 2.43 8.95
C GLU A 133 9.55 1.34 8.11
N LEU A 134 10.29 0.31 7.70
CA LEU A 134 9.72 -0.83 6.99
C LEU A 134 9.12 -1.83 7.98
N ASP A 135 7.85 -2.20 7.77
CA ASP A 135 7.14 -3.23 8.54
C ASP A 135 7.12 -3.05 10.07
N ALA A 136 7.25 -1.81 10.56
CA ALA A 136 7.16 -1.48 11.98
C ALA A 136 5.72 -1.54 12.56
N CYS A 137 4.71 -1.79 11.72
CA CYS A 137 3.30 -1.78 12.10
C CYS A 137 2.54 -2.96 11.46
N THR A 138 1.72 -3.64 12.27
CA THR A 138 0.86 -4.76 11.80
C THR A 138 -0.60 -4.35 11.58
N ALA A 139 -0.93 -3.08 11.79
CA ALA A 139 -2.26 -2.55 11.53
C ALA A 139 -2.51 -2.43 10.03
N VAL A 140 -3.70 -2.87 9.61
CA VAL A 140 -4.19 -2.74 8.24
C VAL A 140 -5.47 -1.92 8.29
N PRO A 141 -5.39 -0.59 8.03
CA PRO A 141 -6.56 0.26 7.97
C PRO A 141 -7.38 -0.08 6.72
N VAL A 142 -8.64 -0.46 6.92
CA VAL A 142 -9.60 -0.81 5.85
C VAL A 142 -10.68 0.27 5.81
N LEU A 143 -11.01 0.77 4.62
CA LEU A 143 -12.08 1.75 4.43
C LEU A 143 -13.43 1.06 4.59
N ILE A 144 -14.19 1.47 5.61
CA ILE A 144 -15.54 0.97 5.92
C ILE A 144 -16.42 2.20 6.13
N GLU A 145 -17.53 2.29 5.38
CA GLU A 145 -18.52 3.37 5.53
C GLU A 145 -17.92 4.79 5.53
N GLY A 146 -16.87 5.02 4.71
CA GLY A 146 -16.23 6.32 4.54
C GLY A 146 -15.11 6.65 5.53
N ALA A 147 -14.74 5.72 6.43
CA ALA A 147 -13.63 5.91 7.36
C ALA A 147 -12.70 4.68 7.42
N PHE A 148 -11.40 4.91 7.63
CA PHE A 148 -10.45 3.82 7.84
C PHE A 148 -10.57 3.24 9.25
N THR A 149 -10.91 1.96 9.34
CA THR A 149 -10.95 1.20 10.60
C THR A 149 -9.77 0.23 10.64
N VAL A 150 -9.08 0.18 11.78
CA VAL A 150 -7.94 -0.72 11.96
C VAL A 150 -8.42 -2.15 12.11
N THR A 151 -7.98 -3.02 11.20
CA THR A 151 -7.94 -4.45 11.42
C THR A 151 -6.50 -4.86 11.74
N GLN A 152 -6.30 -5.82 12.65
CA GLN A 152 -4.97 -6.35 12.94
C GLN A 152 -4.77 -7.64 12.17
N TRP A 153 -3.65 -7.75 11.46
CA TRP A 153 -3.18 -9.06 11.01
C TRP A 153 -2.61 -9.82 12.21
N ALA A 154 -3.21 -10.95 12.57
CA ALA A 154 -2.66 -11.85 13.58
C ALA A 154 -1.54 -12.69 12.95
N SER A 155 -0.33 -12.64 13.51
CA SER A 155 0.86 -13.40 13.04
C SER A 155 0.75 -14.93 13.28
N SER A 156 -0.42 -15.48 13.57
CA SER A 156 -0.55 -16.90 13.92
C SER A 156 -0.72 -17.79 12.70
N ALA A 157 0.39 -18.10 12.01
CA ALA A 157 0.54 -19.31 11.20
C ALA A 157 2.02 -19.63 10.96
N LEU A 158 2.77 -19.96 12.01
CA LEU A 158 3.81 -20.98 11.89
C LEU A 158 3.20 -22.29 12.42
N PRO A 159 3.21 -23.39 11.65
CA PRO A 159 2.93 -24.68 12.23
C PRO A 159 4.06 -25.01 13.22
N LEU A 160 3.73 -25.09 14.52
CA LEU A 160 4.49 -25.92 15.43
C LEU A 160 4.17 -27.37 15.09
N GLN A 161 5.13 -28.12 14.54
CA GLN A 161 5.68 -29.35 15.13
C GLN A 161 6.41 -30.22 14.11
N GLY A 162 7.52 -30.78 14.59
CA GLY A 162 8.30 -31.84 13.98
C GLY A 162 9.51 -32.20 14.85
N GLU A 163 9.29 -32.44 16.14
CA GLU A 163 10.28 -33.15 16.96
C GLU A 163 10.24 -34.62 16.56
N ASP A 164 10.99 -34.99 15.53
CA ASP A 164 11.24 -36.38 15.20
C ASP A 164 12.66 -36.70 15.63
N GLY A 165 12.74 -37.41 16.76
CA GLY A 165 13.98 -37.87 17.36
C GLY A 165 14.78 -38.74 16.40
N PHE A 166 16.04 -38.35 16.19
CA PHE A 166 17.04 -39.24 15.64
C PHE A 166 17.68 -40.02 16.81
N ARG A 167 17.24 -41.27 16.97
CA ARG A 167 18.07 -42.31 17.57
C ARG A 167 19.13 -42.70 16.53
N ASP A 168 20.39 -42.60 16.93
CA ASP A 168 21.43 -43.61 16.70
C ASP A 168 22.28 -43.70 17.98
#